data_AF-A0A7M7P0U4-F1
#
_entry.id   AF-A0A7M7P0U4-F1
#
_cell.length_a   1.000
_cell.length_b   1.000
_cell.length_c   1.000
_cell.angle_alpha   90.00
_cell.angle_beta   90.00
_cell.angle_gamma   90.00
#
_symmetry.space_group_name_H-M   'P 1'
#
loop_
_entity.id
_entity.type
_entity.pdbx_description
1 polymer ?
#
loop_
_entity_poly.entity_id
_entity_poly.type
_entity_poly.pdbx_seq_one_letter_code
_entity_poly.pdbx_strand_id
1 'polypeptide(L)'
;MAGLVQPQLAKNRILRSQTRQTVPDIFSEVDPEGFTVKQLPDKGRAVFTTKTFEEGEFLLWYRGDLVTRDVGEQRDADCETCFRYFFTWKGTKW
;
A
#
# COMPACT_ATOMS: atom_id res chain seq x y z
N MET A 1 39.80 15.95 -11.62
CA MET A 1 38.57 16.76 -11.44
C MET A 1 37.37 15.88 -11.75
N ALA A 2 36.33 15.96 -10.91
CA ALA A 2 35.10 15.14 -10.89
C ALA A 2 35.30 13.71 -10.35
N GLY A 3 34.56 13.21 -9.35
CA GLY A 3 33.49 13.80 -8.56
C GLY A 3 33.06 12.79 -7.48
N LEU A 4 33.04 13.22 -6.23
CA LEU A 4 32.52 12.49 -5.08
C LEU A 4 31.01 12.27 -5.23
N VAL A 5 30.59 11.10 -5.73
CA VAL A 5 29.17 10.68 -5.74
C VAL A 5 29.05 9.30 -5.11
N GLN A 6 29.48 9.14 -3.86
CA GLN A 6 29.31 7.89 -3.11
C GLN A 6 28.78 8.02 -1.67
N PRO A 7 28.87 9.17 -0.95
CA PRO A 7 28.34 9.20 0.42
C PRO A 7 26.80 9.29 0.50
N GLN A 8 26.11 9.80 -0.53
CA GLN A 8 24.65 9.99 -0.50
C GLN A 8 23.87 8.67 -0.67
N LEU A 9 24.35 7.76 -1.53
CA LEU A 9 23.73 6.44 -1.78
C LEU A 9 23.84 5.52 -0.57
N ALA A 10 24.98 5.54 0.13
CA ALA A 10 25.19 4.76 1.35
C ALA A 10 24.32 5.27 2.51
N LYS A 11 24.18 6.60 2.67
CA LYS A 11 23.28 7.21 3.65
C LYS A 11 21.82 6.83 3.40
N ASN A 12 21.37 6.85 2.14
CA ASN A 12 20.01 6.42 1.78
C ASN A 12 19.75 4.93 2.07
N ARG A 13 20.77 4.08 1.91
CA ARG A 13 20.68 2.64 2.24
C ARG A 13 20.62 2.40 3.76
N ILE A 14 21.37 3.18 4.54
CA ILE A 14 21.38 3.08 6.01
C ILE A 14 20.07 3.64 6.59
N LEU A 15 19.57 4.78 6.09
CA LEU A 15 18.24 5.32 6.45
C LEU A 15 17.12 4.32 6.15
N ARG A 16 17.11 3.72 4.95
CA ARG A 16 16.12 2.68 4.58
C ARG A 16 16.19 1.43 5.46
N SER A 17 17.33 1.14 6.08
CA SER A 17 17.46 0.03 7.03
C SER A 17 16.99 0.39 8.44
N GLN A 18 17.04 1.67 8.82
CA GLN A 18 16.61 2.18 10.13
C GLN A 18 15.11 2.55 10.16
N THR A 19 14.52 2.97 9.04
CA THR A 19 13.06 3.19 8.88
C THR A 19 12.31 1.95 8.40
N ARG A 20 12.79 0.74 8.71
CA ARG A 20 11.94 -0.47 8.66
C ARG A 20 11.05 -0.49 9.90
N GLN A 21 10.20 0.51 10.07
CA GLN A 21 9.12 0.41 11.03
C GLN A 21 8.04 -0.49 10.41
N THR A 22 8.06 -1.75 10.89
CA THR A 22 6.89 -2.58 11.21
C THR A 22 5.81 -2.73 10.13
N VAL A 23 6.18 -2.98 8.87
CA VAL A 23 5.25 -3.78 8.06
C VAL A 23 5.25 -5.17 8.71
N PRO A 24 4.09 -5.70 9.15
CA PRO A 24 4.06 -7.03 9.76
C PRO A 24 4.71 -8.05 8.82
N ASP A 25 5.66 -8.82 9.34
CA ASP A 25 6.32 -9.89 8.57
C ASP A 25 5.32 -10.96 8.13
N ILE A 26 4.16 -11.03 8.80
CA ILE A 26 3.08 -11.98 8.54
C ILE A 26 1.83 -11.20 8.13
N PHE A 27 1.31 -11.53 6.94
CA PHE A 27 0.00 -11.08 6.50
C PHE A 27 -1.08 -11.55 7.47
N SER A 28 -1.97 -10.65 7.86
CA SER A 28 -3.12 -10.94 8.73
C SER A 28 -4.41 -10.78 7.95
N GLU A 29 -5.31 -11.77 8.08
CA GLU A 29 -6.67 -11.68 7.54
C GLU A 29 -7.54 -10.67 8.31
N VAL A 30 -7.12 -10.28 9.51
CA VAL A 30 -7.80 -9.28 10.34
C VAL A 30 -7.11 -7.93 10.15
N ASP A 31 -7.90 -6.87 9.94
CA ASP A 31 -7.38 -5.49 9.91
C ASP A 31 -6.83 -5.08 11.27
N PRO A 32 -5.72 -4.31 11.30
CA PRO A 32 -5.28 -3.66 12.53
C PRO A 32 -6.37 -2.78 13.12
N GLU A 33 -6.34 -2.62 14.45
CA GLU A 33 -7.21 -1.67 15.14
C GLU A 33 -6.87 -0.22 14.76
N GLY A 34 -7.77 0.70 15.09
CA GLY A 34 -7.57 2.13 14.86
C GLY A 34 -8.33 2.69 13.66
N PHE A 35 -9.27 1.92 13.10
CA PHE A 35 -10.06 2.33 11.94
C PHE A 35 -11.56 2.12 12.17
N THR A 36 -12.37 2.94 11.52
CA THR A 36 -13.84 2.82 11.51
C THR A 36 -14.40 3.23 10.16
N VAL A 37 -15.55 2.68 9.77
CA VAL A 37 -16.23 3.03 8.52
C VAL A 37 -17.36 4.02 8.83
N LYS A 38 -17.41 5.11 8.06
CA LYS A 38 -18.50 6.09 8.11
C LYS A 38 -19.09 6.30 6.72
N GLN A 39 -20.38 6.61 6.66
CA GLN A 39 -21.04 7.02 5.41
C GLN A 39 -20.89 8.53 5.21
N LEU A 40 -20.47 8.91 4.01
CA LEU A 40 -20.39 10.30 3.56
C LEU A 40 -21.40 10.52 2.43
N PRO A 41 -22.21 11.60 2.47
CA PRO A 41 -23.30 11.83 1.51
C PRO A 41 -22.88 11.71 0.04
N ASP A 42 -21.72 12.26 -0.33
CA ASP A 42 -21.28 12.35 -1.73
C ASP A 42 -20.12 11.40 -2.07
N LYS A 43 -19.69 10.55 -1.13
CA LYS A 43 -18.52 9.66 -1.30
C LYS A 43 -18.81 8.20 -0.97
N GLY A 44 -19.98 7.90 -0.39
CA GLY A 44 -20.30 6.56 0.10
C GLY A 44 -19.49 6.20 1.34
N ARG A 45 -19.01 4.96 1.40
CA ARG A 45 -18.29 4.43 2.57
C ARG A 45 -16.85 4.95 2.59
N ALA A 46 -16.44 5.52 3.71
CA ALA A 46 -15.09 6.02 3.94
C ALA A 46 -14.50 5.45 5.22
N VAL A 47 -13.18 5.22 5.21
CA VAL A 47 -12.41 4.77 6.36
C VAL A 47 -11.85 5.98 7.09
N PHE A 48 -12.04 6.02 8.42
CA PHE A 48 -11.54 7.04 9.32
C PHE A 48 -10.64 6.41 10.37
N THR A 49 -9.63 7.14 10.81
CA THR A 49 -8.81 6.73 11.96
C THR A 49 -9.55 6.99 13.27
N THR A 50 -9.34 6.13 14.27
CA THR A 50 -9.84 6.28 15.65
C THR A 50 -8.72 6.55 16.66
N LYS A 51 -7.46 6.52 16.20
CA LYS A 51 -6.26 6.90 16.93
C LYS A 51 -5.32 7.72 16.04
N THR A 52 -4.31 8.35 16.64
CA THR A 52 -3.20 8.96 15.91
C THR A 52 -2.27 7.87 15.37
N PHE A 53 -1.79 8.08 14.15
CA PHE A 53 -0.75 7.26 13.52
C PHE A 53 0.46 8.15 13.23
N GLU A 54 1.65 7.62 13.43
CA GLU A 54 2.89 8.34 13.14
C GLU A 54 3.30 8.16 11.66
N GLU A 55 4.11 9.09 11.14
CA GLU A 55 4.63 8.98 9.78
C GLU A 55 5.46 7.69 9.62
N GLY A 56 5.11 6.88 8.62
CA GLY A 56 5.75 5.60 8.35
C GLY A 56 5.12 4.40 9.09
N GLU A 57 4.12 4.61 9.94
CA GLU A 57 3.35 3.51 10.54
C GLU A 57 2.55 2.75 9.48
N PHE A 58 2.55 1.43 9.57
CA PHE A 58 1.70 0.60 8.73
C PHE A 58 0.23 0.80 9.11
N LEU A 59 -0.63 1.02 8.10
CA LEU A 59 -2.06 1.26 8.30
C LEU A 59 -2.89 0.00 8.02
N LEU A 60 -3.01 -0.35 6.73
CA LEU A 60 -3.92 -1.40 6.24
C LEU A 60 -3.31 -2.10 5.03
N TRP A 61 -3.67 -3.37 4.86
CA TRP A 61 -3.42 -4.10 3.63
C TRP A 61 -4.51 -3.76 2.61
N TYR A 62 -4.15 -3.49 1.36
CA TYR A 62 -5.13 -3.52 0.26
C TYR A 62 -5.44 -4.99 -0.05
N ARG A 63 -6.40 -5.57 0.68
CA ARG A 63 -6.75 -6.98 0.55
C ARG A 63 -7.71 -7.20 -0.62
N GLY A 64 -7.55 -8.35 -1.27
CA GLY A 64 -8.41 -8.83 -2.35
C GLY A 64 -7.79 -10.02 -3.05
N ASP A 65 -8.41 -10.45 -4.15
CA ASP A 65 -7.85 -11.47 -5.02
C ASP A 65 -6.64 -10.90 -5.76
N LEU A 66 -5.47 -11.52 -5.57
CA LEU A 66 -4.34 -11.26 -6.45
C LEU A 66 -4.56 -12.01 -7.77
N VAL A 67 -4.82 -11.27 -8.84
CA VAL A 67 -5.06 -11.82 -10.17
C VAL A 67 -4.02 -11.32 -11.16
N THR A 68 -3.92 -11.96 -12.31
CA THR A 68 -3.10 -11.44 -13.42
C THR A 68 -3.76 -10.20 -14.02
N ARG A 69 -2.94 -9.37 -14.68
CA ARG A 69 -3.41 -8.16 -15.35
C ARG A 69 -4.60 -8.42 -16.29
N ASP A 70 -4.52 -9.44 -17.13
CA ASP A 70 -5.58 -9.72 -18.11
C ASP A 70 -6.91 -10.06 -17.41
N VAL A 71 -6.87 -10.81 -16.31
CA VAL A 71 -8.06 -11.10 -15.49
C VAL A 71 -8.56 -9.83 -14.81
N GLY A 72 -7.66 -8.97 -14.34
CA GLY A 72 -8.01 -7.67 -13.78
C GLY A 72 -8.71 -6.77 -14.81
N GLU A 73 -8.18 -6.68 -16.03
CA GLU A 73 -8.75 -5.89 -17.13
C GLU A 73 -10.12 -6.44 -17.56
N GLN A 74 -10.28 -7.76 -17.62
CA GLN A 74 -11.58 -8.38 -17.90
C GLN A 74 -12.61 -8.04 -16.81
N ARG A 75 -12.23 -8.18 -15.52
CA ARG A 75 -13.10 -7.78 -14.40
C ARG A 75 -13.44 -6.29 -14.45
N ASP A 76 -12.51 -5.46 -14.93
CA ASP A 76 -12.74 -4.02 -15.08
C ASP A 76 -13.76 -3.65 -16.14
N ALA A 77 -13.78 -4.40 -17.25
CA ALA A 77 -14.79 -4.25 -18.28
C ALA A 77 -16.17 -4.78 -17.85
N ASP A 78 -16.22 -5.89 -17.12
CA ASP A 78 -17.47 -6.63 -16.88
C ASP A 78 -18.18 -6.25 -15.57
N CYS A 79 -17.44 -5.78 -14.55
CA CYS A 79 -17.98 -5.57 -13.21
C CYS A 79 -18.13 -4.08 -12.88
N GLU A 80 -19.33 -3.68 -12.46
CA GLU A 80 -19.66 -2.31 -12.06
C GLU A 80 -18.83 -1.80 -10.86
N THR A 81 -18.38 -2.69 -9.98
CA THR A 81 -17.60 -2.30 -8.79
C THR A 81 -16.15 -2.01 -9.16
N CYS A 82 -15.62 -0.84 -8.80
CA CYS A 82 -14.29 -0.38 -9.22
C CYS A 82 -13.16 -0.58 -8.18
N PHE A 83 -13.27 -1.56 -7.28
CA PHE A 83 -12.27 -1.82 -6.23
C PHE A 83 -11.08 -2.65 -6.73
N ARG A 84 -10.43 -2.19 -7.80
CA ARG A 84 -9.28 -2.84 -8.42
C ARG A 84 -8.05 -1.95 -8.33
N TYR A 85 -6.90 -2.56 -8.10
CA TYR A 85 -5.64 -1.83 -8.01
C TYR A 85 -4.57 -2.56 -8.81
N PHE A 86 -4.24 -2.02 -9.99
CA PHE A 86 -3.19 -2.55 -10.84
C PHE A 86 -1.82 -2.04 -10.39
N PHE A 87 -0.82 -2.92 -10.36
CA PHE A 87 0.54 -2.56 -9.94
C PHE A 87 1.61 -3.34 -10.70
N THR A 88 2.87 -2.92 -10.54
CA THR A 88 4.01 -3.64 -11.10
C THR A 88 4.91 -4.12 -9.98
N TRP A 89 5.22 -5.41 -9.98
CA TRP A 89 6.09 -6.04 -9.00
C TRP A 89 7.15 -6.88 -9.70
N LYS A 90 8.43 -6.56 -9.42
CA LYS A 90 9.60 -7.22 -10.03
C LYS A 90 9.54 -7.29 -11.58
N GLY A 91 8.99 -6.26 -12.21
CA GLY A 91 8.83 -6.18 -13.67
C GLY A 91 7.57 -6.85 -14.23
N THR A 92 6.81 -7.57 -13.40
CA THR A 92 5.53 -8.18 -13.78
C THR A 92 4.38 -7.24 -13.45
N LYS A 93 3.44 -7.08 -14.38
CA LYS A 93 2.20 -6.32 -14.15
C LYS A 93 1.13 -7.24 -13.58
N TRP A 94 0.47 -6.76 -12.53
CA TRP A 94 -0.62 -7.41 -11.82
C TRP A 94 -1.84 -6.51 -11.90
#